data_AF-A0A7C4Y0T8-F1
#
_entry.id   AF-A0A7C4Y0T8-F1
#
_cell.length_a   1.000
_cell.length_b   1.000
_cell.length_c   1.000
_cell.angle_alpha   90.00
_cell.angle_beta   90.00
_cell.angle_gamma   90.00
#
_symmetry.space_group_name_H-M   'P 1'
#
loop_
_entity.id
_entity.type
_entity.pdbx_description
1 polymer ?
#
loop_
_entity_poly.entity_id
_entity_poly.type
_entity_poly.pdbx_seq_one_letter_code
_entity_poly.pdbx_strand_id
1 'polypeptide(L)'
;MKKSNGFFLLSLLLAGLQNINAQQLQHPVSLSANSGSMTGSPTKFGGMAPDSRGWTDPALNHNKLLQQQSADGNYKLIGPYKVVGSQYLFGEHHKADMFTQEAKAYNIFVSYNTYNQEVEFYSTSNPATPLVREPGTVDSFTIHSNTELGISKNLRFIYGTALGSKDKFYYQEIFSGKKYSVYKRYKSDLGYVGTNLAQSELRQFDLQVDYYYTNNENNELKRIKPTASAVMKEFKDSKDLSQVVNNDEFIANPDDSFIKVFNYLNRAVKGF
;
A
#
# COMPACT_ATOMS: atom_id res chain seq x y z
N MET A 1 4.87 31.24 70.26
CA MET A 1 6.15 31.02 70.98
C MET A 1 7.04 30.15 70.09
N LYS A 2 8.06 30.72 69.46
CA LYS A 2 9.50 30.63 69.82
C LYS A 2 10.09 29.20 69.80
N LYS A 3 10.85 28.94 68.72
CA LYS A 3 12.10 28.17 68.53
C LYS A 3 12.53 27.14 69.60
N SER A 4 13.03 25.97 69.15
CA SER A 4 14.40 25.51 69.46
C SER A 4 14.83 24.29 68.62
N ASN A 5 16.11 24.29 68.28
CA ASN A 5 16.89 23.33 67.49
C ASN A 5 17.16 22.00 68.19
N GLY A 6 17.56 20.98 67.41
CA GLY A 6 18.20 19.77 67.91
C GLY A 6 18.91 18.98 66.81
N PHE A 7 20.17 19.32 66.55
CA PHE A 7 21.14 18.54 65.78
C PHE A 7 21.47 17.22 66.51
N PHE A 8 21.56 16.09 65.80
CA PHE A 8 22.40 14.97 66.20
C PHE A 8 23.03 14.29 64.98
N LEU A 9 24.34 14.51 64.84
CA LEU A 9 25.25 13.73 64.01
C LEU A 9 25.76 12.57 64.88
N LEU A 10 25.74 11.34 64.35
CA LEU A 10 26.58 10.26 64.85
C LEU A 10 27.23 9.55 63.66
N SER A 11 28.56 9.45 63.76
CA SER A 11 29.49 8.92 62.78
C SER A 11 30.23 7.70 63.35
N LEU A 12 30.95 6.98 62.47
CA LEU A 12 31.81 5.80 62.63
C LEU A 12 31.06 4.44 62.59
N LEU A 13 31.52 3.40 61.88
CA LEU A 13 32.90 2.95 61.66
C LEU A 13 33.16 2.26 60.30
N LEU A 14 34.43 2.35 59.92
CA LEU A 14 35.17 1.77 58.80
C LEU A 14 35.32 0.23 58.86
N ALA A 15 35.47 -0.40 57.69
CA ALA A 15 36.65 -1.18 57.25
C ALA A 15 36.30 -2.50 56.53
N GLY A 16 36.84 -2.64 55.32
CA GLY A 16 36.79 -3.88 54.52
C GLY A 16 37.48 -3.71 53.17
N LEU A 17 38.80 -3.49 53.19
CA LEU A 17 39.70 -3.43 52.03
C LEU A 17 40.27 -4.83 51.73
N GLN A 18 40.09 -5.35 50.51
CA GLN A 18 41.04 -6.22 49.80
C GLN A 18 40.86 -5.94 48.29
N ASN A 19 41.70 -5.10 47.68
CA ASN A 19 42.95 -5.38 46.97
C ASN A 19 42.85 -6.06 45.58
N ILE A 20 42.91 -5.18 44.56
CA ILE A 20 43.81 -5.15 43.39
C ILE A 20 43.81 -6.35 42.42
N ASN A 21 43.40 -6.08 41.18
CA ASN A 21 44.29 -6.33 40.03
C ASN A 21 44.12 -5.25 38.97
N ALA A 22 45.22 -4.55 38.68
CA ALA A 22 45.32 -3.52 37.65
C ALA A 22 46.17 -4.08 36.50
N GLN A 23 45.61 -4.08 35.29
CA GLN A 23 46.41 -3.96 34.07
C GLN A 23 45.77 -2.88 33.19
N GLN A 24 46.54 -1.82 33.00
CA GLN A 24 46.29 -0.72 32.07
C GLN A 24 46.18 -1.25 30.63
N LEU A 25 45.38 -0.56 29.81
CA LEU A 25 45.87 0.14 28.62
C LEU A 25 44.85 1.22 28.21
N GLN A 26 45.36 2.43 27.97
CA GLN A 26 44.63 3.62 27.55
C GLN A 26 44.39 3.65 26.03
N HIS A 27 43.42 4.47 25.63
CA HIS A 27 43.15 5.08 24.31
C HIS A 27 42.13 4.40 23.37
N PRO A 28 41.45 5.22 22.54
CA PRO A 28 40.00 5.32 22.50
C PRO A 28 39.39 4.34 21.50
N VAL A 29 38.30 3.66 21.88
CA VAL A 29 37.53 2.90 20.90
C VAL A 29 36.57 3.87 20.23
N SER A 30 36.89 4.22 18.99
CA SER A 30 35.98 4.80 18.02
C SER A 30 34.65 4.04 18.06
N LEU A 31 33.57 4.77 18.36
CA LEU A 31 32.22 4.28 18.09
C LEU A 31 32.06 4.23 16.57
N SER A 32 32.45 3.09 16.00
CA SER A 32 32.06 2.69 14.66
C SER A 32 30.54 2.73 14.61
N ALA A 33 30.01 3.68 13.84
CA ALA A 33 28.62 3.72 13.44
C ALA A 33 28.35 2.45 12.62
N ASN A 34 27.91 1.39 13.29
CA ASN A 34 27.24 0.31 12.62
C ASN A 34 25.83 0.81 12.29
N SER A 35 25.74 1.57 11.19
CA SER A 35 24.49 1.77 10.48
C SER A 35 24.05 0.40 10.01
N GLY A 36 23.27 -0.29 10.86
CA GLY A 36 22.51 -1.47 10.46
C GLY A 36 21.51 -1.03 9.40
N SER A 37 21.95 -0.97 8.15
CA SER A 37 21.07 -0.99 7.02
C SER A 37 20.39 -2.34 7.05
N MET A 38 19.13 -2.38 7.49
CA MET A 38 18.23 -3.46 7.08
C MET A 38 17.84 -3.22 5.62
N THR A 39 18.83 -3.31 4.75
CA THR A 39 18.61 -3.71 3.36
C THR A 39 18.28 -5.19 3.43
N GLY A 40 16.99 -5.53 3.29
CA GLY A 40 16.61 -6.88 2.96
C GLY A 40 17.47 -7.36 1.79
N SER A 41 18.04 -8.56 1.91
CA SER A 41 18.92 -9.14 0.92
C SER A 41 18.36 -8.96 -0.50
N PRO A 42 19.17 -8.47 -1.46
CA PRO A 42 18.77 -8.44 -2.85
C PRO A 42 18.76 -9.87 -3.37
N THR A 43 17.58 -10.51 -3.42
CA THR A 43 17.42 -11.71 -4.23
C THR A 43 17.59 -11.30 -5.67
N LYS A 44 18.80 -11.55 -6.15
CA LYS A 44 19.31 -11.43 -7.50
C LYS A 44 18.51 -12.35 -8.44
N PHE A 45 17.32 -11.93 -8.85
CA PHE A 45 16.66 -12.45 -10.04
C PHE A 45 16.32 -11.27 -10.93
N GLY A 46 17.01 -11.24 -12.07
CA GLY A 46 16.86 -10.20 -13.08
C GLY A 46 15.41 -10.05 -13.53
N GLY A 47 15.14 -8.88 -14.13
CA GLY A 47 13.84 -8.54 -14.69
C GLY A 47 13.18 -9.76 -15.31
N MET A 48 12.15 -10.27 -14.63
CA MET A 48 11.29 -11.28 -15.20
C MET A 48 10.65 -10.62 -16.42
N ALA A 49 11.06 -11.10 -17.60
CA ALA A 49 10.30 -10.92 -18.81
C ALA A 49 8.83 -11.29 -18.51
N PRO A 50 7.86 -10.66 -19.18
CA PRO A 50 6.45 -11.00 -19.01
C PRO A 50 6.31 -12.50 -19.15
N ASP A 51 5.72 -13.16 -18.15
CA ASP A 51 5.34 -14.56 -18.34
C ASP A 51 4.35 -14.61 -19.52
N SER A 52 4.35 -15.72 -20.26
CA SER A 52 3.51 -15.92 -21.44
C SER A 52 2.00 -15.95 -21.16
N ARG A 53 1.57 -15.41 -20.01
CA ARG A 53 0.22 -15.45 -19.45
C ARG A 53 -0.58 -14.15 -19.67
N GLY A 54 -0.03 -13.21 -20.42
CA GLY A 54 -0.62 -11.88 -20.59
C GLY A 54 -0.30 -10.97 -19.41
N TRP A 55 -0.59 -9.67 -19.56
CA TRP A 55 -0.36 -8.70 -18.49
C TRP A 55 -1.16 -9.07 -17.24
N THR A 56 -0.49 -9.01 -16.11
CA THR A 56 -1.10 -9.14 -14.80
C THR A 56 -0.86 -7.83 -14.07
N ASP A 57 -1.90 -7.30 -13.42
CA ASP A 57 -1.77 -6.10 -12.59
C ASP A 57 -0.60 -6.29 -11.60
N PRO A 58 0.32 -5.31 -11.46
CA PRO A 58 1.49 -5.45 -10.61
C PRO A 58 1.16 -5.85 -9.16
N ALA A 59 0.05 -5.36 -8.59
CA ALA A 59 -0.36 -5.72 -7.24
C ALA A 59 -0.90 -7.16 -7.17
N LEU A 60 -1.63 -7.62 -8.18
CA LEU A 60 -2.08 -9.02 -8.27
C LEU A 60 -0.90 -9.98 -8.37
N ASN A 61 0.09 -9.65 -9.22
CA ASN A 61 1.29 -10.47 -9.36
C ASN A 61 2.07 -10.54 -8.04
N HIS A 62 2.24 -9.40 -7.38
CA HIS A 62 2.93 -9.33 -6.09
C HIS A 62 2.22 -10.14 -5.00
N ASN A 63 0.89 -10.02 -4.88
CA ASN A 63 0.12 -10.81 -3.92
C ASN A 63 0.26 -12.33 -4.17
N LYS A 64 0.27 -12.76 -5.43
CA LYS A 64 0.48 -14.17 -5.79
C LYS A 64 1.87 -14.68 -5.38
N LEU A 65 2.91 -13.87 -5.54
CA LEU A 65 4.26 -14.20 -5.08
C LEU A 65 4.30 -14.35 -3.55
N LEU A 66 3.67 -13.44 -2.82
CA LEU A 66 3.59 -13.51 -1.35
C LEU A 66 2.82 -14.74 -0.87
N GLN A 67 1.74 -15.13 -1.55
CA GLN A 67 1.02 -16.37 -1.24
C GLN A 67 1.90 -17.61 -1.42
N GLN A 68 2.73 -17.64 -2.47
CA GLN A 68 3.67 -18.74 -2.71
C GLN A 68 4.77 -18.82 -1.64
N GLN A 69 5.30 -17.67 -1.21
CA GLN A 69 6.33 -17.59 -0.17
C GLN A 69 5.78 -17.87 1.23
N SER A 70 4.52 -17.51 1.49
CA SER A 70 3.87 -17.72 2.80
C SER A 70 3.41 -19.16 3.02
N ALA A 71 3.49 -20.03 2.00
CA ALA A 71 3.15 -21.44 2.12
C ALA A 71 4.03 -22.19 3.14
N ASP A 72 5.18 -21.61 3.52
CA ASP A 72 6.17 -22.18 4.43
C ASP A 72 5.84 -22.00 5.94
N GLY A 73 4.55 -21.82 6.28
CA GLY A 73 4.07 -21.90 7.68
C GLY A 73 3.86 -20.58 8.42
N ASN A 74 4.02 -19.43 7.74
CA ASN A 74 3.71 -18.11 8.29
C ASN A 74 2.25 -17.74 8.02
N TYR A 75 1.40 -17.79 9.06
CA TYR A 75 -0.04 -17.49 8.97
C TYR A 75 -0.42 -16.28 9.81
N LYS A 76 -1.38 -15.50 9.32
CA LYS A 76 -2.12 -14.52 10.12
C LYS A 76 -3.43 -15.14 10.61
N LEU A 77 -3.78 -14.93 11.87
CA LEU A 77 -5.07 -15.37 12.41
C LEU A 77 -6.13 -14.29 12.19
N ILE A 78 -7.22 -14.65 11.50
CA ILE A 78 -8.39 -13.77 11.31
C ILE A 78 -9.64 -14.55 11.70
N GLY A 79 -10.18 -14.22 12.87
CA GLY A 79 -11.24 -15.01 13.49
C GLY A 79 -10.80 -16.47 13.66
N PRO A 80 -11.55 -17.46 13.13
CA PRO A 80 -11.18 -18.86 13.21
C PRO A 80 -10.17 -19.30 12.13
N TYR A 81 -9.80 -18.43 11.19
CA TYR A 81 -9.01 -18.82 10.02
C TYR A 81 -7.52 -18.57 10.18
N LYS A 82 -6.73 -19.47 9.61
CA LYS A 82 -5.30 -19.26 9.32
C LYS A 82 -5.21 -18.71 7.90
N VAL A 83 -4.64 -17.54 7.72
CA VAL A 83 -4.64 -16.82 6.44
C VAL A 83 -3.22 -16.65 5.93
N VAL A 84 -2.98 -17.04 4.68
CA VAL A 84 -1.72 -16.80 3.94
C VAL A 84 -1.82 -15.62 2.99
N GLY A 85 -0.66 -15.09 2.57
CA GLY A 85 -0.55 -13.91 1.71
C GLY A 85 -0.63 -12.61 2.52
N SER A 86 -0.89 -11.51 1.83
CA SER A 86 -0.93 -10.18 2.46
C SER A 86 -2.27 -9.49 2.28
N GLN A 87 -2.73 -8.84 3.34
CA GLN A 87 -3.85 -7.91 3.28
C GLN A 87 -3.47 -6.55 2.69
N TYR A 88 -2.17 -6.28 2.56
CA TYR A 88 -1.65 -4.99 2.17
C TYR A 88 -1.28 -4.96 0.70
N LEU A 89 -1.66 -3.86 0.04
CA LEU A 89 -1.38 -3.61 -1.36
C LEU A 89 0.14 -3.52 -1.58
N PHE A 90 0.67 -4.30 -2.55
CA PHE A 90 2.11 -4.43 -2.82
C PHE A 90 2.94 -4.97 -1.65
N GLY A 91 2.35 -5.78 -0.76
CA GLY A 91 3.10 -6.29 0.39
C GLY A 91 3.14 -5.25 1.50
N GLU A 92 4.29 -4.97 2.10
CA GLU A 92 4.36 -4.17 3.33
C GLU A 92 4.17 -2.65 3.13
N HIS A 93 5.12 -1.85 3.59
CA HIS A 93 5.04 -0.40 3.65
C HIS A 93 5.83 0.24 2.51
N HIS A 94 5.27 1.30 1.93
CA HIS A 94 5.84 1.98 0.77
C HIS A 94 6.08 3.44 1.09
N LYS A 95 7.14 4.01 0.51
CA LYS A 95 7.31 5.46 0.54
C LYS A 95 6.13 6.13 -0.15
N ALA A 96 5.54 7.10 0.53
CA ALA A 96 4.32 7.74 0.09
C ALA A 96 4.17 9.15 0.66
N ASP A 97 3.25 9.89 0.06
CA ASP A 97 2.67 11.10 0.64
C ASP A 97 1.23 10.81 1.08
N MET A 98 0.80 11.38 2.20
CA MET A 98 -0.54 11.18 2.77
C MET A 98 -1.17 12.53 3.10
N PHE A 99 -2.45 12.68 2.75
CA PHE A 99 -3.21 13.91 2.91
C PHE A 99 -4.51 13.62 3.65
N THR A 100 -4.72 14.37 4.72
CA THR A 100 -5.97 14.41 5.49
C THR A 100 -6.45 15.86 5.57
N GLN A 101 -7.66 16.07 6.10
CA GLN A 101 -8.21 17.40 6.30
C GLN A 101 -7.37 18.23 7.29
N GLU A 102 -6.71 17.55 8.24
CA GLU A 102 -5.97 18.17 9.34
C GLU A 102 -4.49 18.34 9.04
N ALA A 103 -3.91 17.48 8.19
CA ALA A 103 -2.47 17.39 8.03
C ALA A 103 -2.05 16.88 6.64
N LYS A 104 -0.81 17.24 6.28
CA LYS A 104 -0.09 16.71 5.12
C LYS A 104 1.20 16.09 5.61
N ALA A 105 1.47 14.87 5.17
CA ALA A 105 2.69 14.16 5.47
C ALA A 105 3.34 13.71 4.17
N TYR A 106 4.63 13.98 4.03
CA TYR A 106 5.38 13.72 2.81
C TYR A 106 6.51 12.74 3.09
N ASN A 107 6.80 11.87 2.12
CA ASN A 107 7.89 10.90 2.20
C ASN A 107 7.87 10.08 3.50
N ILE A 108 6.69 9.61 3.89
CA ILE A 108 6.48 8.69 5.00
C ILE A 108 6.26 7.28 4.47
N PHE A 109 6.32 6.28 5.35
CA PHE A 109 5.95 4.92 4.97
C PHE A 109 4.46 4.70 5.21
N VAL A 110 3.75 4.21 4.19
CA VAL A 110 2.32 3.91 4.21
C VAL A 110 2.08 2.46 3.80
N SER A 111 1.18 1.78 4.51
CA SER A 111 0.64 0.47 4.13
C SER A 111 -0.86 0.62 3.90
N TYR A 112 -1.36 0.16 2.76
CA TYR A 112 -2.80 0.20 2.46
C TYR A 112 -3.40 -1.19 2.57
N ASN A 113 -4.27 -1.40 3.55
CA ASN A 113 -4.94 -2.67 3.78
C ASN A 113 -6.18 -2.80 2.88
N THR A 114 -6.09 -3.62 1.84
CA THR A 114 -7.17 -3.83 0.87
C THR A 114 -8.26 -4.78 1.36
N TYR A 115 -8.12 -5.38 2.54
CA TYR A 115 -9.17 -6.18 3.17
C TYR A 115 -10.14 -5.30 3.97
N ASN A 116 -9.63 -4.50 4.91
CA ASN A 116 -10.45 -3.65 5.78
C ASN A 116 -10.48 -2.16 5.38
N GLN A 117 -9.72 -1.77 4.35
CA GLN A 117 -9.62 -0.40 3.81
C GLN A 117 -8.89 0.60 4.72
N GLU A 118 -8.17 0.13 5.74
CA GLU A 118 -7.37 0.99 6.60
C GLU A 118 -6.08 1.45 5.91
N VAL A 119 -5.61 2.64 6.30
CA VAL A 119 -4.31 3.17 5.88
C VAL A 119 -3.44 3.27 7.12
N GLU A 120 -2.34 2.53 7.12
CA GLU A 120 -1.35 2.59 8.19
C GLU A 120 -0.20 3.47 7.76
N PHE A 121 0.35 4.24 8.69
CA PHE A 121 1.54 5.02 8.42
C PHE A 121 2.53 5.01 9.58
N TYR A 122 3.80 5.11 9.25
CA TYR A 122 4.90 5.12 10.21
C TYR A 122 5.49 6.52 10.25
N SER A 123 5.45 7.17 11.41
CA SER A 123 6.13 8.45 11.58
C SER A 123 7.63 8.23 11.74
N THR A 124 8.43 9.22 11.36
CA THR A 124 9.88 9.21 11.62
C THR A 124 10.20 9.22 13.11
N SER A 125 9.29 9.72 13.96
CA SER A 125 9.41 9.73 15.42
C SER A 125 9.02 8.41 16.09
N ASN A 126 8.28 7.54 15.40
CA ASN A 126 7.90 6.22 15.89
C ASN A 126 7.88 5.19 14.74
N PRO A 127 9.06 4.77 14.25
CA PRO A 127 9.16 3.87 13.11
C PRO A 127 8.75 2.42 13.43
N ALA A 128 8.65 2.06 14.71
CA ALA A 128 8.40 0.68 15.14
C ALA A 128 6.91 0.34 15.31
N THR A 129 6.03 1.35 15.35
CA THR A 129 4.60 1.12 15.56
C THR A 129 3.79 1.88 14.51
N PRO A 130 2.96 1.19 13.70
CA PRO A 130 2.09 1.86 12.75
C PRO A 130 1.01 2.65 13.47
N LEU A 131 0.72 3.84 12.95
CA LEU A 131 -0.47 4.60 13.27
C LEU A 131 -1.55 4.24 12.26
N VAL A 132 -2.65 3.66 12.73
CA VAL A 132 -3.75 3.18 11.88
C VAL A 132 -4.77 4.30 11.69
N ARG A 133 -5.16 4.53 10.44
CA ARG A 133 -6.24 5.44 10.05
C ARG A 133 -7.43 4.66 9.53
N GLU A 134 -8.58 4.87 10.16
CA GLU A 134 -9.85 4.27 9.74
C GLU A 134 -10.25 4.72 8.32
N PRO A 135 -11.00 3.88 7.58
CA PRO A 135 -11.47 4.23 6.25
C PRO A 135 -12.24 5.54 6.22
N GLY A 136 -11.77 6.50 5.43
CA GLY A 136 -12.38 7.83 5.28
C GLY A 136 -11.80 8.93 6.16
N THR A 137 -10.80 8.61 7.00
CA THR A 137 -10.03 9.63 7.74
C THR A 137 -8.81 10.14 6.97
N VAL A 138 -8.40 9.44 5.91
CA VAL A 138 -7.41 9.90 4.92
C VAL A 138 -8.17 10.27 3.66
N ASP A 139 -7.93 11.47 3.13
CA ASP A 139 -8.60 11.93 1.91
C ASP A 139 -7.93 11.34 0.67
N SER A 140 -6.59 11.31 0.67
CA SER A 140 -5.80 10.72 -0.40
C SER A 140 -4.39 10.37 0.05
N PHE A 141 -3.75 9.45 -0.66
CA PHE A 141 -2.33 9.15 -0.49
C PHE A 141 -1.71 8.80 -1.85
N THR A 142 -0.39 8.98 -1.99
CA THR A 142 0.34 8.69 -3.21
C THR A 142 1.51 7.78 -2.90
N ILE A 143 1.45 6.52 -3.33
CA ILE A 143 2.59 5.61 -3.26
C ILE A 143 3.60 6.05 -4.32
N HIS A 144 4.85 6.24 -3.93
CA HIS A 144 5.93 6.64 -4.83
C HIS A 144 6.34 5.48 -5.74
N SER A 145 6.86 5.81 -6.92
CA SER A 145 7.40 4.80 -7.84
C SER A 145 8.49 3.96 -7.17
N ASN A 146 8.39 2.65 -7.33
CA ASN A 146 9.37 1.68 -6.88
C ASN A 146 9.46 0.54 -7.92
N THR A 147 10.51 0.58 -8.73
CA THR A 147 10.71 -0.38 -9.84
C THR A 147 10.96 -1.80 -9.34
N GLU A 148 11.46 -1.99 -8.12
CA GLU A 148 11.66 -3.32 -7.52
C GLU A 148 10.33 -4.04 -7.29
N LEU A 149 9.25 -3.29 -7.09
CA LEU A 149 7.89 -3.79 -6.90
C LEU A 149 7.04 -3.71 -8.19
N GLY A 150 7.65 -3.34 -9.32
CA GLY A 150 6.94 -3.12 -10.58
C GLY A 150 6.10 -1.84 -10.62
N ILE A 151 6.31 -0.91 -9.67
CA ILE A 151 5.60 0.38 -9.60
C ILE A 151 6.39 1.42 -10.41
N SER A 152 6.07 1.52 -11.70
CA SER A 152 6.80 2.39 -12.65
C SER A 152 6.49 3.88 -12.53
N LYS A 153 5.37 4.24 -11.88
CA LYS A 153 4.92 5.63 -11.67
C LYS A 153 4.26 5.77 -10.31
N ASN A 154 4.20 7.00 -9.80
CA ASN A 154 3.47 7.30 -8.58
C ASN A 154 2.00 6.87 -8.72
N LEU A 155 1.47 6.20 -7.69
CA LEU A 155 0.11 5.69 -7.65
C LEU A 155 -0.69 6.53 -6.66
N ARG A 156 -1.54 7.41 -7.19
CA ARG A 156 -2.41 8.27 -6.37
C ARG A 156 -3.71 7.55 -6.07
N PHE A 157 -4.07 7.51 -4.79
CA PHE A 157 -5.29 6.92 -4.26
C PHE A 157 -6.16 8.00 -3.62
N ILE A 158 -7.45 7.99 -3.93
CA ILE A 158 -8.43 8.98 -3.46
C ILE A 158 -9.58 8.24 -2.78
N TYR A 159 -10.01 8.74 -1.62
CA TYR A 159 -11.13 8.14 -0.90
C TYR A 159 -12.45 8.35 -1.65
N GLY A 160 -13.31 7.33 -1.65
CA GLY A 160 -14.51 7.25 -2.49
C GLY A 160 -15.47 8.43 -2.37
N THR A 161 -15.61 9.04 -1.20
CA THR A 161 -16.54 10.16 -0.98
C THR A 161 -16.17 11.39 -1.81
N ALA A 162 -14.87 11.63 -2.08
CA ALA A 162 -14.43 12.70 -2.95
C ALA A 162 -14.84 12.48 -4.42
N LEU A 163 -15.10 11.22 -4.79
CA LEU A 163 -15.55 10.80 -6.12
C LEU A 163 -17.08 10.56 -6.20
N GLY A 164 -17.83 10.96 -5.17
CA GLY A 164 -19.28 10.73 -5.10
C GLY A 164 -19.69 9.27 -4.79
N SER A 165 -18.74 8.41 -4.40
CA SER A 165 -19.03 7.05 -3.94
C SER A 165 -19.44 7.03 -2.47
N LYS A 166 -20.38 6.15 -2.12
CA LYS A 166 -20.74 5.85 -0.72
C LYS A 166 -19.91 4.71 -0.14
N ASP A 167 -19.14 4.01 -0.98
CA ASP A 167 -18.35 2.88 -0.55
C ASP A 167 -17.07 3.35 0.15
N LYS A 168 -16.68 2.67 1.22
CA LYS A 168 -15.50 3.01 2.04
C LYS A 168 -14.18 2.50 1.44
N PHE A 169 -13.91 2.80 0.17
CA PHE A 169 -12.69 2.36 -0.53
C PHE A 169 -11.84 3.53 -0.99
N TYR A 170 -10.55 3.26 -1.20
CA TYR A 170 -9.69 4.13 -1.97
C TYR A 170 -9.59 3.66 -3.42
N TYR A 171 -9.58 4.63 -4.33
CA TYR A 171 -9.57 4.44 -5.76
C TYR A 171 -8.27 5.01 -6.31
N GLN A 172 -7.48 4.15 -6.96
CA GLN A 172 -6.29 4.56 -7.68
C GLN A 172 -6.69 5.34 -8.93
N GLU A 173 -6.20 6.57 -9.07
CA GLU A 173 -6.35 7.37 -10.28
C GLU A 173 -5.47 6.79 -11.39
N ILE A 174 -6.09 6.27 -12.45
CA ILE A 174 -5.40 5.73 -13.62
C ILE A 174 -5.21 6.82 -14.68
N PHE A 175 -6.25 7.63 -14.88
CA PHE A 175 -6.25 8.77 -15.78
C PHE A 175 -7.19 9.85 -15.25
N SER A 176 -6.72 11.10 -15.28
CA SER A 176 -7.50 12.27 -14.90
C SER A 176 -7.76 13.12 -16.14
N GLY A 177 -9.03 13.26 -16.54
CA GLY A 177 -9.44 14.05 -17.70
C GLY A 177 -10.28 15.25 -17.31
N LYS A 178 -10.60 16.12 -18.28
CA LYS A 178 -11.49 17.27 -18.03
C LYS A 178 -12.94 16.82 -17.81
N LYS A 179 -13.44 15.95 -18.69
CA LYS A 179 -14.80 15.43 -18.67
C LYS A 179 -14.88 14.09 -17.94
N TYR A 180 -13.98 13.16 -18.27
CA TYR A 180 -14.00 11.81 -17.70
C TYR A 180 -12.66 11.46 -17.07
N SER A 181 -12.71 10.86 -15.88
CA SER A 181 -11.55 10.27 -15.20
C SER A 181 -11.80 8.79 -14.98
N VAL A 182 -10.73 7.98 -14.99
CA VAL A 182 -10.81 6.53 -14.77
C VAL A 182 -9.98 6.12 -13.57
N TYR A 183 -10.55 5.20 -12.81
CA TYR A 183 -10.04 4.76 -11.53
C TYR A 183 -10.03 3.23 -11.44
N LYS A 184 -9.14 2.73 -10.61
CA LYS A 184 -9.01 1.31 -10.28
C LYS A 184 -9.16 1.13 -8.78
N ARG A 185 -9.93 0.13 -8.36
CA ARG A 185 -10.18 -0.20 -6.95
C ARG A 185 -9.61 -1.57 -6.66
N TYR A 186 -8.92 -1.68 -5.54
CA TYR A 186 -8.43 -2.93 -5.00
C TYR A 186 -9.27 -3.37 -3.80
N LYS A 187 -9.61 -4.66 -3.75
CA LYS A 187 -10.33 -5.27 -2.63
C LYS A 187 -9.80 -6.68 -2.41
N SER A 188 -9.44 -7.02 -1.18
CA SER A 188 -9.12 -8.40 -0.82
C SER A 188 -10.32 -9.06 -0.14
N ASP A 189 -10.55 -10.32 -0.45
CA ASP A 189 -11.46 -11.20 0.29
C ASP A 189 -10.68 -12.44 0.81
N LEU A 190 -11.28 -13.23 1.70
CA LEU A 190 -10.69 -14.47 2.18
C LEU A 190 -11.17 -15.65 1.32
N GLY A 191 -10.29 -16.16 0.47
CA GLY A 191 -10.53 -17.29 -0.41
C GLY A 191 -10.05 -18.62 0.16
N TYR A 192 -10.50 -19.72 -0.44
CA TYR A 192 -10.00 -21.06 -0.13
C TYR A 192 -8.64 -21.29 -0.79
N VAL A 193 -7.75 -21.98 -0.09
CA VAL A 193 -6.46 -22.42 -0.66
C VAL A 193 -6.69 -23.69 -1.46
N GLY A 194 -6.78 -23.57 -2.78
CA GLY A 194 -7.14 -24.69 -3.68
C GLY A 194 -6.19 -25.89 -3.64
N THR A 195 -4.96 -25.72 -3.15
CA THR A 195 -3.95 -26.78 -3.00
C THR A 195 -4.01 -27.49 -1.65
N ASN A 196 -4.85 -27.03 -0.71
CA ASN A 196 -4.95 -27.60 0.63
C ASN A 196 -6.39 -28.04 0.94
N LEU A 197 -6.68 -29.31 0.69
CA LEU A 197 -7.97 -29.93 0.97
C LEU A 197 -8.08 -30.46 2.41
N ALA A 198 -6.99 -30.49 3.17
CA ALA A 198 -6.93 -31.10 4.50
C ALA A 198 -7.21 -30.09 5.63
N GLN A 199 -6.87 -28.81 5.45
CA GLN A 199 -7.04 -27.76 6.46
C GLN A 199 -8.24 -26.87 6.09
N SER A 200 -9.41 -27.24 6.59
CA SER A 200 -10.66 -26.52 6.33
C SER A 200 -10.66 -25.06 6.83
N GLU A 201 -9.75 -24.72 7.76
CA GLU A 201 -9.56 -23.39 8.32
C GLU A 201 -8.57 -22.53 7.53
N LEU A 202 -7.85 -23.10 6.57
CA LEU A 202 -6.86 -22.37 5.80
C LEU A 202 -7.55 -21.48 4.75
N ARG A 203 -7.18 -20.20 4.73
CA ARG A 203 -7.63 -19.20 3.77
C ARG A 203 -6.45 -18.47 3.17
N GLN A 204 -6.69 -17.75 2.08
CA GLN A 204 -5.74 -16.83 1.46
C GLN A 204 -6.39 -15.48 1.18
N PHE A 205 -5.60 -14.41 1.16
CA PHE A 205 -6.07 -13.12 0.67
C PHE A 205 -6.18 -13.12 -0.85
N ASP A 206 -7.40 -13.12 -1.37
CA ASP A 206 -7.68 -13.00 -2.80
C ASP A 206 -7.91 -11.54 -3.16
N LEU A 207 -6.87 -10.92 -3.72
CA LEU A 207 -6.94 -9.56 -4.23
C LEU A 207 -7.76 -9.52 -5.53
N GLN A 208 -8.72 -8.63 -5.58
CA GLN A 208 -9.60 -8.34 -6.71
C GLN A 208 -9.38 -6.91 -7.18
N VAL A 209 -9.57 -6.71 -8.49
CA VAL A 209 -9.40 -5.43 -9.17
C VAL A 209 -10.69 -5.09 -9.91
N ASP A 210 -11.20 -3.90 -9.65
CA ASP A 210 -12.37 -3.35 -10.31
C ASP A 210 -12.08 -1.99 -10.92
N TYR A 211 -12.70 -1.68 -12.06
CA TYR A 211 -12.55 -0.41 -12.75
C TYR A 211 -13.79 0.44 -12.63
N TYR A 212 -13.57 1.74 -12.48
CA TYR A 212 -14.59 2.75 -12.32
C TYR A 212 -14.24 3.96 -13.15
N TYR A 213 -15.23 4.77 -13.49
CA TYR A 213 -15.01 6.06 -14.11
C TYR A 213 -15.98 7.09 -13.52
N THR A 214 -15.59 8.37 -13.59
CA THR A 214 -16.44 9.50 -13.25
C THR A 214 -16.72 10.33 -14.49
N ASN A 215 -17.91 10.92 -14.56
CA ASN A 215 -18.12 12.15 -15.31
C ASN A 215 -17.95 13.32 -14.34
N ASN A 216 -16.95 14.16 -14.58
CA ASN A 216 -16.58 15.24 -13.66
C ASN A 216 -17.63 16.35 -13.59
N GLU A 217 -18.62 16.36 -14.51
CA GLU A 217 -19.76 17.29 -14.46
C GLU A 217 -20.79 16.89 -13.39
N ASN A 218 -21.01 15.60 -13.15
CA ASN A 218 -22.00 15.10 -12.19
C ASN A 218 -21.37 14.42 -10.97
N ASN A 219 -20.06 14.22 -10.97
CA ASN A 219 -19.27 13.55 -9.94
C ASN A 219 -19.86 12.18 -9.53
N GLU A 220 -20.38 11.43 -10.51
CA GLU A 220 -20.93 10.10 -10.29
C GLU A 220 -19.90 9.02 -10.64
N LEU A 221 -19.53 8.20 -9.67
CA LEU A 221 -18.62 7.07 -9.88
C LEU A 221 -19.38 5.83 -10.35
N LYS A 222 -19.11 5.39 -11.58
CA LYS A 222 -19.74 4.22 -12.19
C LYS A 222 -18.74 3.12 -12.48
N ARG A 223 -19.09 1.88 -12.13
CA ARG A 223 -18.27 0.70 -12.44
C ARG A 223 -18.29 0.40 -13.94
N ILE A 224 -17.14 0.06 -14.50
CA ILE A 224 -16.99 -0.33 -15.90
C ILE A 224 -16.18 -1.62 -15.98
N LYS A 225 -16.59 -2.55 -16.86
CA LYS A 225 -15.81 -3.77 -17.09
C LYS A 225 -14.65 -3.45 -18.03
N PRO A 226 -13.44 -4.01 -17.80
CA PRO A 226 -12.27 -3.82 -18.65
C PRO A 226 -12.36 -4.64 -19.95
N THR A 227 -13.41 -4.42 -20.75
CA THR A 227 -13.59 -5.10 -22.04
C THR A 227 -14.04 -4.13 -23.11
N ALA A 228 -13.61 -4.38 -24.35
CA ALA A 228 -13.98 -3.55 -25.49
C ALA A 228 -15.50 -3.38 -25.63
N SER A 229 -16.25 -4.48 -25.54
CA SER A 229 -17.71 -4.47 -25.66
C SER A 229 -18.39 -3.62 -24.59
N ALA A 230 -17.95 -3.73 -23.33
CA ALA A 230 -18.53 -2.96 -22.24
C ALA A 230 -18.26 -1.46 -22.41
N VAL A 231 -17.04 -1.10 -22.80
CA VAL A 231 -16.62 0.30 -23.03
C VAL A 231 -17.37 0.92 -24.21
N MET A 232 -17.45 0.23 -25.36
CA MET A 232 -18.19 0.73 -26.52
C MET A 232 -19.68 0.92 -26.21
N LYS A 233 -20.29 -0.03 -25.49
CA LYS A 233 -21.70 0.05 -25.10
C LYS A 233 -21.97 1.23 -24.16
N GLU A 234 -21.07 1.48 -23.22
CA GLU A 234 -21.20 2.54 -22.23
C GLU A 234 -21.14 3.94 -22.85
N PHE A 235 -20.27 4.13 -23.84
CA PHE A 235 -20.02 5.46 -24.44
C PHE A 235 -20.61 5.64 -25.85
N LYS A 236 -21.45 4.72 -26.33
CA LYS A 236 -22.05 4.75 -27.68
C LYS A 236 -22.73 6.08 -28.03
N ASP A 237 -23.38 6.72 -27.04
CA ASP A 237 -24.12 7.97 -27.24
C ASP A 237 -23.23 9.21 -27.06
N SER A 238 -22.01 9.02 -26.53
CA SER A 238 -21.03 10.09 -26.32
C SER A 238 -20.08 10.25 -27.51
N LYS A 239 -19.52 9.15 -28.00
CA LYS A 239 -18.51 9.15 -29.07
C LYS A 239 -18.33 7.76 -29.66
N ASP A 240 -18.10 7.66 -30.97
CA ASP A 240 -17.70 6.39 -31.57
C ASP A 240 -16.28 6.01 -31.11
N LEU A 241 -16.17 4.84 -30.50
CA LEU A 241 -14.92 4.29 -29.98
C LEU A 241 -14.35 3.14 -30.83
N SER A 242 -15.01 2.78 -31.94
CA SER A 242 -14.63 1.65 -32.80
C SER A 242 -13.18 1.69 -33.29
N GLN A 243 -12.62 2.89 -33.45
CA GLN A 243 -11.25 3.12 -33.94
C GLN A 243 -10.17 3.13 -32.85
N VAL A 244 -10.57 3.15 -31.57
CA VAL A 244 -9.63 3.30 -30.42
C VAL A 244 -9.71 2.10 -29.48
N VAL A 245 -10.82 1.37 -29.50
CA VAL A 245 -11.05 0.22 -28.63
C VAL A 245 -10.72 -1.06 -29.37
N ASN A 246 -9.79 -1.84 -28.81
CA ASN A 246 -9.44 -3.17 -29.28
C ASN A 246 -9.52 -4.16 -28.11
N ASN A 247 -10.22 -5.28 -28.30
CA ASN A 247 -10.40 -6.29 -27.25
C ASN A 247 -9.09 -6.96 -26.83
N ASP A 248 -8.19 -7.20 -27.78
CA ASP A 248 -6.88 -7.83 -27.50
C ASP A 248 -6.00 -6.89 -26.66
N GLU A 249 -6.10 -5.57 -26.90
CA GLU A 249 -5.42 -4.59 -26.06
C GLU A 249 -5.95 -4.58 -24.63
N PHE A 250 -7.27 -4.67 -24.44
CA PHE A 250 -7.87 -4.74 -23.10
C PHE A 250 -7.48 -6.01 -22.34
N ILE A 251 -7.31 -7.14 -23.04
CA ILE A 251 -6.76 -8.37 -22.45
C ILE A 251 -5.29 -8.19 -22.11
N ALA A 252 -4.54 -7.50 -22.98
CA ALA A 252 -3.10 -7.33 -22.86
C ALA A 252 -2.66 -6.24 -21.89
N ASN A 253 -3.44 -5.19 -21.61
CA ASN A 253 -3.21 -4.21 -20.54
C ASN A 253 -4.45 -3.29 -20.40
N PRO A 254 -5.39 -3.61 -19.50
CA PRO A 254 -6.56 -2.77 -19.22
C PRO A 254 -6.23 -1.31 -18.86
N ASP A 255 -5.17 -1.07 -18.06
CA ASP A 255 -4.82 0.29 -17.61
C ASP A 255 -4.46 1.17 -18.82
N ASP A 256 -3.59 0.67 -19.71
CA ASP A 256 -3.18 1.41 -20.91
C ASP A 256 -4.33 1.57 -21.91
N SER A 257 -5.15 0.54 -22.10
CA SER A 257 -6.35 0.63 -22.93
C SER A 257 -7.34 1.67 -22.42
N PHE A 258 -7.58 1.72 -21.10
CA PHE A 258 -8.41 2.77 -20.51
C PHE A 258 -7.78 4.15 -20.69
N ILE A 259 -6.47 4.32 -20.47
CA ILE A 259 -5.79 5.60 -20.71
C ILE A 259 -6.01 6.05 -22.16
N LYS A 260 -5.84 5.17 -23.16
CA LYS A 260 -6.06 5.51 -24.58
C LYS A 260 -7.50 5.95 -24.84
N VAL A 261 -8.48 5.18 -24.37
CA VAL A 261 -9.91 5.47 -24.57
C VAL A 261 -10.31 6.78 -23.89
N PHE A 262 -9.95 6.96 -22.63
CA PHE A 262 -10.34 8.15 -21.87
C PHE A 262 -9.62 9.41 -22.38
N ASN A 263 -8.38 9.29 -22.87
CA ASN A 263 -7.75 10.37 -23.64
C ASN A 263 -8.62 10.76 -24.85
N TYR A 264 -9.10 9.78 -25.62
CA TYR A 264 -9.93 10.05 -26.80
C TYR A 264 -11.29 10.66 -26.44
N LEU A 265 -11.95 10.17 -25.39
CA LEU A 265 -13.22 10.71 -24.88
C LEU A 265 -13.09 12.15 -24.38
N ASN A 266 -11.95 12.51 -23.80
CA ASN A 266 -11.68 13.85 -23.27
C ASN A 266 -11.19 14.85 -24.32
N ARG A 267 -10.86 14.41 -25.55
CA ARG A 267 -10.54 15.33 -26.65
C ARG A 267 -11.78 16.11 -27.04
N ALA A 268 -11.65 17.44 -27.06
CA ALA A 268 -12.66 18.31 -27.65
C ALA A 268 -12.99 17.81 -29.06
N VAL A 269 -14.29 17.70 -29.37
CA VAL A 269 -14.73 17.56 -30.77
C VAL A 269 -14.30 18.86 -31.44
N LYS A 270 -13.26 18.81 -32.28
CA LYS A 270 -13.00 19.91 -33.20
C LYS A 270 -14.22 19.94 -34.11
N GLY A 271 -15.10 20.93 -33.89
CA GLY A 271 -16.21 21.21 -34.79
C GLY A 271 -15.65 21.39 -36.19
N PHE A 272 -16.33 20.78 -37.15
CA PHE A 272 -16.14 21.01 -38.58
C PHE A 272 -16.35 22.48 -38.92
#